data_AF-A0A2D9CHJ1-F1
#
_entry.id   AF-A0A2D9CHJ1-F1
#
_cell.length_a   1.000
_cell.length_b   1.000
_cell.length_c   1.000
_cell.angle_alpha   90.00
_cell.angle_beta   90.00
_cell.angle_gamma   90.00
#
_symmetry.space_group_name_H-M   'P 1'
#
loop_
_entity.id
_entity.type
_entity.pdbx_description
1 polymer ?
#
loop_
_entity_poly.entity_id
_entity_poly.type
_entity_poly.pdbx_seq_one_letter_code
_entity_poly.pdbx_strand_id
1 'polypeptide(L)'
;MTDQQPQHRFGGVVFTQLSVMMFLQFFVWGAWYVTMGPYMNANGMDGKIAMAYTVGPIAAIISPFFLGMIADRFFSSERVLASMHMLGGIFLCLAPMAAQQSENLFIVAILAHMLCYMPTLGLTSSLAMHNMTNSEKQFPMIRGFGTIGW
;
A
#
# COMPACT_ATOMS: atom_id res chain seq x y z
N MET A 1 17.05 20.77 34.21
CA MET A 1 17.01 21.22 32.81
C MET A 1 16.20 20.17 32.04
N THR A 2 14.88 20.27 32.12
CA THR A 2 13.96 19.41 31.38
C THR A 2 13.87 19.96 29.97
N ASP A 3 14.65 19.35 29.07
CA ASP A 3 14.57 19.61 27.64
C ASP A 3 13.22 19.03 27.17
N GLN A 4 12.17 19.84 27.24
CA GLN A 4 10.87 19.49 26.66
C GLN A 4 11.05 19.49 25.15
N GLN A 5 11.23 18.31 24.58
CA GLN A 5 11.07 18.11 23.14
C GLN A 5 9.75 18.77 22.70
N PRO A 6 9.73 19.52 21.59
CA PRO A 6 8.51 20.18 21.14
C PRO A 6 7.46 19.10 20.90
N GLN A 7 6.41 19.07 21.73
CA GLN A 7 5.25 18.22 21.52
C GLN A 7 4.75 18.50 20.10
N HIS A 8 4.88 17.53 19.20
CA HIS A 8 4.29 17.58 17.87
C HIS A 8 2.79 17.77 18.06
N ARG A 9 2.31 19.02 17.92
CA ARG A 9 0.89 19.32 18.02
C ARG A 9 0.22 18.60 16.85
N PHE A 10 -0.53 17.55 17.15
CA PHE A 10 -1.46 16.98 16.20
C PHE A 10 -2.50 18.06 15.85
N GLY A 11 -2.22 18.78 14.77
CA GLY A 11 -3.03 19.88 14.26
C GLY A 11 -3.84 19.45 13.04
N GLY A 12 -4.75 20.32 12.60
CA GLY A 12 -5.60 20.06 11.43
C GLY A 12 -4.81 19.69 10.17
N VAL A 13 -3.63 20.28 9.96
CA VAL A 13 -2.76 19.98 8.81
C VAL A 13 -2.28 18.52 8.83
N VAL A 14 -1.77 18.04 9.96
CA VAL A 14 -1.28 16.65 10.11
C VAL A 14 -2.43 15.67 9.93
N PHE A 15 -3.60 15.97 10.52
CA PHE A 15 -4.80 15.17 10.31
C PHE A 15 -5.14 15.05 8.82
N THR A 16 -5.19 16.17 8.09
CA THR A 16 -5.49 16.17 6.65
C THR A 16 -4.46 15.37 5.85
N GLN A 17 -3.17 15.54 6.12
CA GLN A 17 -2.10 14.81 5.43
C GLN A 17 -2.24 13.29 5.63
N LEU A 18 -2.46 12.84 6.86
CA LEU A 18 -2.63 11.42 7.17
C LEU A 18 -3.93 10.85 6.60
N SER A 19 -5.02 11.62 6.59
CA SER A 19 -6.28 11.23 5.96
C SER A 19 -6.14 11.09 4.44
N VAL A 20 -5.47 12.03 3.77
CA VAL A 20 -5.18 11.95 2.33
C VAL A 20 -4.29 10.75 2.03
N MET A 21 -3.26 10.51 2.85
CA MET A 21 -2.41 9.32 2.73
C MET A 21 -3.23 8.03 2.82
N MET A 22 -4.10 7.91 3.84
CA MET A 22 -4.96 6.73 3.99
C MET A 22 -5.95 6.56 2.84
N PHE A 23 -6.56 7.65 2.38
CA PHE A 23 -7.42 7.61 1.20
C PHE A 23 -6.66 7.09 -0.03
N LEU A 24 -5.53 7.72 -0.38
CA LEU A 24 -4.75 7.35 -1.56
C LEU A 24 -4.22 5.91 -1.49
N GLN A 25 -3.78 5.47 -0.30
CA GLN A 25 -3.32 4.12 -0.07
C GLN A 25 -4.39 3.12 -0.53
N PHE A 26 -5.61 3.20 0.02
CA PHE A 26 -6.67 2.25 -0.32
C PHE A 26 -7.31 2.50 -1.68
N PHE A 27 -7.34 3.75 -2.15
CA PHE A 27 -7.80 4.10 -3.50
C PHE A 27 -7.00 3.42 -4.59
N VAL A 28 -5.67 3.41 -4.48
CA VAL A 28 -4.83 2.70 -5.45
C VAL A 28 -5.20 1.22 -5.49
N TRP A 29 -5.45 0.60 -4.33
CA TRP A 29 -5.81 -0.82 -4.28
C TRP A 29 -7.21 -1.08 -4.85
N GLY A 30 -8.20 -0.29 -4.46
CA GLY A 30 -9.60 -0.40 -4.94
C GLY A 30 -9.73 -0.16 -6.44
N ALA A 31 -8.95 0.78 -6.98
CA ALA A 31 -9.02 1.20 -8.39
C ALA A 31 -8.73 0.08 -9.41
N TRP A 32 -8.01 -0.97 -9.03
CA TRP A 32 -7.66 -2.06 -9.94
C TRP A 32 -8.06 -3.45 -9.44
N TYR A 33 -8.09 -3.69 -8.12
CA TYR A 33 -8.20 -5.03 -7.56
C TYR A 33 -9.54 -5.71 -7.85
N VAL A 34 -10.65 -4.96 -7.78
CA VAL A 34 -11.99 -5.46 -8.09
C VAL A 34 -12.18 -5.69 -9.58
N THR A 35 -11.55 -4.85 -10.41
CA THR A 35 -11.62 -4.94 -11.87
C THR A 35 -10.69 -5.99 -12.47
N MET A 36 -9.72 -6.52 -11.70
CA MET A 36 -8.80 -7.54 -12.19
C MET A 36 -9.55 -8.79 -12.67
N GLY A 37 -10.44 -9.37 -11.87
CA GLY A 37 -11.20 -10.57 -12.27
C GLY A 37 -11.97 -10.40 -13.60
N PRO A 38 -12.81 -9.36 -13.75
CA PRO A 38 -13.48 -9.04 -15.00
C PRO A 38 -12.51 -8.81 -16.17
N TYR A 39 -11.39 -8.10 -15.95
CA TYR A 39 -10.36 -7.89 -16.97
C TYR A 39 -9.75 -9.23 -17.42
N MET A 40 -9.39 -10.10 -16.49
CA MET A 40 -8.82 -11.42 -16.77
C MET A 40 -9.80 -12.29 -17.56
N ASN A 41 -11.08 -12.29 -17.17
CA ASN A 41 -12.13 -13.03 -17.87
C ASN A 41 -12.30 -12.54 -19.32
N ALA A 42 -12.36 -11.23 -19.53
CA ALA A 42 -12.48 -10.62 -20.86
C ALA A 42 -11.27 -10.88 -21.77
N ASN A 43 -10.11 -11.24 -21.21
CA ASN A 43 -8.88 -11.54 -21.92
C ASN A 43 -8.55 -13.04 -21.98
N GLY A 44 -9.52 -13.92 -21.68
CA GLY A 44 -9.34 -15.38 -21.80
C GLY A 44 -8.44 -16.00 -20.73
N MET A 45 -8.28 -15.35 -19.58
CA MET A 45 -7.42 -15.81 -18.47
C MET A 45 -8.23 -16.33 -17.27
N ASP A 46 -9.45 -16.81 -17.49
CA ASP A 46 -10.39 -17.21 -16.44
C ASP A 46 -9.83 -18.32 -15.53
N GLY A 47 -9.10 -19.28 -16.10
CA GLY A 47 -8.46 -20.39 -15.38
C GLY A 47 -7.35 -19.96 -14.40
N LYS A 48 -6.93 -18.70 -14.43
CA LYS A 48 -5.84 -18.16 -13.60
C LYS A 48 -6.27 -17.09 -12.61
N ILE A 49 -7.56 -16.71 -12.58
CA ILE A 49 -8.08 -15.67 -11.68
C ILE A 49 -7.75 -15.98 -10.21
N ALA A 50 -7.98 -17.21 -9.76
CA ALA A 50 -7.67 -17.63 -8.39
C ALA A 50 -6.18 -17.46 -8.06
N MET A 51 -5.30 -17.82 -9.01
CA MET A 51 -3.86 -17.66 -8.86
C MET A 51 -3.45 -16.19 -8.78
N ALA A 52 -4.06 -15.32 -9.61
CA ALA A 52 -3.81 -13.88 -9.58
C ALA A 52 -4.22 -13.25 -8.24
N TYR A 53 -5.32 -13.69 -7.62
CA TYR A 53 -5.69 -13.22 -6.27
C TYR A 53 -4.82 -13.83 -5.15
N THR A 54 -4.14 -14.95 -5.40
CA THR A 54 -3.28 -15.62 -4.40
C THR A 54 -1.95 -14.88 -4.20
N VAL A 55 -1.50 -14.07 -5.16
CA VAL A 55 -0.25 -13.31 -5.05
C VAL A 55 -0.28 -12.25 -3.94
N GLY A 56 -1.47 -11.73 -3.62
CA GLY A 56 -1.66 -10.76 -2.52
C GLY A 56 -1.25 -11.34 -1.17
N PRO A 57 -1.85 -12.46 -0.71
CA PRO A 57 -1.43 -13.18 0.49
C PRO A 57 0.06 -13.55 0.52
N ILE A 58 0.63 -13.98 -0.62
CA ILE A 58 2.07 -14.29 -0.70
C ILE A 58 2.91 -13.05 -0.37
N ALA A 59 2.60 -11.92 -1.01
CA ALA A 59 3.29 -10.66 -0.73
C ALA A 59 3.06 -10.15 0.70
N ALA A 60 1.87 -10.38 1.27
CA ALA A 60 1.56 -10.03 2.65
C ALA A 60 2.41 -10.82 3.67
N ILE A 61 2.73 -12.09 3.41
CA ILE A 61 3.64 -12.89 4.25
C ILE A 61 5.07 -12.33 4.20
N ILE A 62 5.47 -11.76 3.06
CA ILE A 62 6.81 -11.19 2.85
C ILE A 62 6.91 -9.75 3.42
N SER A 63 5.78 -9.05 3.54
CA SER A 63 5.72 -7.65 4.00
C SER A 63 6.46 -7.34 5.33
N PRO A 64 6.35 -8.15 6.40
CA PRO A 64 7.03 -7.86 7.67
C PRO A 64 8.56 -7.76 7.58
N PHE A 65 9.19 -8.47 6.64
CA PHE A 65 10.64 -8.42 6.44
C PHE A 65 11.11 -7.02 5.99
N PHE A 66 10.31 -6.35 5.15
CA PHE A 66 10.57 -4.96 4.75
C PHE A 66 10.37 -3.99 5.90
N LEU A 67 9.35 -4.22 6.73
CA LEU A 67 9.07 -3.39 7.89
C LEU A 67 10.23 -3.43 8.91
N GLY A 68 10.84 -4.61 9.11
CA GLY A 68 12.05 -4.78 9.93
C GLY A 68 13.24 -3.98 9.41
N MET A 69 13.54 -4.07 8.10
CA MET A 69 14.65 -3.31 7.50
C MET A 69 14.47 -1.79 7.59
N ILE A 70 13.22 -1.30 7.56
CA ILE A 70 12.91 0.13 7.70
C ILE A 70 13.01 0.58 9.17
N ALA A 71 12.59 -0.28 10.12
CA ALA A 71 12.68 0.00 11.55
C ALA A 71 14.13 0.19 12.02
N ASP A 72 15.10 -0.39 11.31
CA ASP A 72 16.54 -0.20 11.54
C ASP A 72 17.07 1.21 11.15
N ARG A 73 16.17 2.17 10.90
CA ARG A 73 16.43 3.61 10.68
C ARG A 73 17.29 3.96 9.44
N PHE A 74 17.54 3.03 8.53
CA PHE A 74 18.35 3.34 7.34
C PHE A 74 17.66 4.29 6.35
N PHE A 75 16.32 4.43 6.37
CA PHE A 75 15.58 5.23 5.38
C PHE A 75 14.39 6.00 5.97
N SER A 76 14.16 7.22 5.47
CA SER A 76 12.95 8.01 5.78
C SER A 76 11.69 7.31 5.24
N SER A 77 10.67 7.08 6.09
CA SER A 77 9.45 6.35 5.71
C SER A 77 8.75 6.91 4.47
N GLU A 78 8.73 8.23 4.30
CA GLU A 78 8.16 8.91 3.13
C GLU A 78 8.86 8.51 1.82
N ARG A 79 10.20 8.42 1.85
CA ARG A 79 10.99 8.01 0.67
C ARG A 79 10.74 6.55 0.31
N VAL A 80 10.58 5.70 1.33
CA VAL A 80 10.26 4.28 1.12
C VAL A 80 8.84 4.12 0.56
N LEU A 81 7.85 4.84 1.11
CA LEU A 81 6.50 4.84 0.57
C LEU A 81 6.49 5.30 -0.89
N ALA A 82 7.21 6.38 -1.22
CA ALA A 82 7.29 6.91 -2.57
C ALA A 82 7.94 5.90 -3.54
N SER A 83 9.07 5.29 -3.16
CA SER A 83 9.74 4.30 -4.02
C SER A 83 8.89 3.05 -4.24
N MET A 84 8.23 2.54 -3.19
CA MET A 84 7.33 1.40 -3.28
C MET A 84 6.13 1.66 -4.17
N HIS A 85 5.46 2.81 -4.02
CA HIS A 85 4.32 3.16 -4.88
C HIS A 85 4.75 3.42 -6.33
N MET A 86 5.91 4.03 -6.56
CA MET A 86 6.42 4.26 -7.91
C MET A 86 6.74 2.93 -8.61
N LEU A 87 7.51 2.04 -7.96
CA LEU A 87 7.85 0.73 -8.51
C LEU A 87 6.60 -0.14 -8.69
N GLY A 88 5.72 -0.17 -7.70
CA GLY A 88 4.45 -0.90 -7.78
C GLY A 88 3.55 -0.37 -8.90
N GLY A 89 3.49 0.95 -9.10
CA GLY A 89 2.75 1.60 -10.18
C GLY A 89 3.30 1.23 -11.55
N ILE A 90 4.63 1.18 -11.72
CA ILE A 90 5.27 0.73 -12.97
C ILE A 90 4.84 -0.70 -13.31
N PHE A 91 4.92 -1.64 -12.36
CA PHE A 91 4.49 -3.02 -12.61
C PHE A 91 3.01 -3.12 -12.96
N LEU A 92 2.16 -2.33 -12.31
CA LEU A 92 0.73 -2.30 -12.59
C LEU A 92 0.45 -1.75 -14.00
N CYS A 93 1.13 -0.68 -14.41
CA CYS A 93 1.01 -0.11 -15.76
C CYS A 93 1.51 -1.07 -16.86
N LEU A 94 2.51 -1.91 -16.56
CA LEU A 94 3.04 -2.91 -17.49
C LEU A 94 2.17 -4.18 -17.55
N ALA A 95 1.29 -4.42 -16.57
CA ALA A 95 0.51 -5.66 -16.50
C ALA A 95 -0.35 -5.92 -17.75
N PRO A 96 -1.06 -4.93 -18.34
CA PRO A 96 -1.80 -5.16 -19.59
C PRO A 96 -0.92 -5.56 -20.77
N MET A 97 0.29 -5.01 -20.87
CA MET A 97 1.26 -5.40 -21.91
C MET A 97 1.76 -6.83 -21.67
N ALA A 98 1.99 -7.20 -20.41
CA ALA A 98 2.39 -8.56 -20.04
C ALA A 98 1.29 -9.58 -20.37
N ALA A 99 0.02 -9.22 -20.19
CA ALA A 99 -1.12 -10.07 -20.52
C ALA A 99 -1.19 -10.44 -22.01
N GLN A 100 -0.74 -9.55 -22.91
CA GLN A 100 -0.68 -9.82 -24.35
C GLN A 100 0.34 -10.90 -24.72
N GLN A 101 1.33 -11.15 -23.85
CA GLN A 101 2.38 -12.13 -24.09
C GLN A 101 2.10 -13.46 -23.38
N SER A 102 1.64 -13.41 -22.13
CA SER A 102 1.34 -14.60 -21.33
C SER A 102 0.54 -14.25 -20.08
N GLU A 103 -0.43 -15.11 -19.75
CA GLU A 103 -1.17 -15.05 -18.47
C GLU A 103 -0.23 -15.13 -17.26
N ASN A 104 0.85 -15.91 -17.36
CA ASN A 104 1.82 -16.05 -16.29
C ASN A 104 2.63 -14.76 -16.10
N LEU A 105 2.95 -14.04 -17.19
CA LEU A 105 3.65 -12.75 -17.11
C LEU A 105 2.75 -11.68 -16.47
N PHE A 106 1.45 -11.70 -16.77
CA PHE A 106 0.48 -10.86 -16.05
C PHE A 106 0.51 -11.14 -14.54
N ILE A 107 0.41 -12.41 -14.13
CA ILE A 107 0.45 -12.80 -12.72
C ILE A 107 1.77 -12.36 -12.04
N VAL A 108 2.90 -12.51 -12.73
CA VAL A 108 4.21 -12.04 -12.21
C VAL A 108 4.24 -10.53 -12.06
N ALA A 109 3.66 -9.76 -12.99
CA ALA A 109 3.56 -8.31 -12.87
C ALA A 109 2.67 -7.90 -11.66
N ILE A 110 1.54 -8.59 -11.46
CA ILE A 110 0.69 -8.36 -10.28
C ILE A 110 1.39 -8.76 -8.98
N LEU A 111 2.14 -9.86 -8.97
CA LEU A 111 2.97 -10.25 -7.82
C LEU A 111 4.02 -9.19 -7.51
N ALA A 112 4.73 -8.68 -8.53
CA ALA A 112 5.71 -7.62 -8.35
C ALA A 112 5.08 -6.32 -7.80
N HIS A 113 3.91 -5.93 -8.31
CA HIS A 113 3.11 -4.85 -7.73
C HIS A 113 2.78 -5.11 -6.27
N MET A 114 2.28 -6.31 -5.93
CA MET A 114 1.89 -6.66 -4.56
C MET A 114 3.07 -6.73 -3.60
N LEU A 115 4.25 -7.17 -4.05
CA LEU A 115 5.47 -7.15 -3.25
C LEU A 115 5.89 -5.72 -2.88
N CYS A 116 5.63 -4.74 -3.75
CA CYS A 116 5.83 -3.34 -3.43
C CYS A 116 4.70 -2.76 -2.57
N TYR A 117 3.45 -3.14 -2.84
CA TYR A 117 2.28 -2.54 -2.21
C TYR A 117 2.02 -3.06 -0.78
N MET A 118 2.16 -4.37 -0.50
CA MET A 118 1.85 -4.95 0.82
C MET A 118 2.67 -4.39 1.99
N PRO A 119 3.98 -4.10 1.85
CA PRO A 119 4.76 -3.39 2.86
C PRO A 119 4.19 -2.02 3.25
N THR A 120 3.57 -1.32 2.30
CA THR A 120 3.10 0.06 2.50
C THR A 120 1.89 0.13 3.45
N LEU A 121 1.09 -0.93 3.56
CA LEU A 121 -0.05 -1.00 4.49
C LEU A 121 0.40 -0.90 5.95
N GLY A 122 1.45 -1.64 6.30
CA GLY A 122 2.05 -1.58 7.64
C GLY A 122 2.76 -0.26 7.89
N LEU A 123 3.50 0.23 6.87
CA LEU A 123 4.28 1.46 6.97
C LEU A 123 3.40 2.71 7.14
N THR A 124 2.32 2.84 6.38
CA THR A 124 1.36 3.96 6.51
C THR A 124 0.64 3.92 7.85
N SER A 125 0.28 2.72 8.35
CA SER A 125 -0.34 2.57 9.66
C SER A 125 0.61 2.98 10.79
N SER A 126 1.86 2.53 10.74
CA SER A 126 2.90 2.90 11.70
C SER A 126 3.21 4.40 11.64
N LEU A 127 3.37 4.96 10.43
CA LEU A 127 3.63 6.39 10.21
C LEU A 127 2.49 7.25 10.75
N ALA A 128 1.23 6.84 10.53
CA ALA A 128 0.08 7.56 11.06
C ALA A 128 0.08 7.55 12.59
N MET A 129 0.26 6.37 13.22
CA MET A 129 0.29 6.27 14.69
C MET A 129 1.47 7.02 15.33
N HIS A 130 2.61 7.10 14.64
CA HIS A 130 3.80 7.82 15.12
C HIS A 130 3.58 9.36 15.14
N ASN A 131 2.70 9.87 14.27
CA ASN A 131 2.43 11.32 14.17
C ASN A 131 1.20 11.77 14.98
N MET A 132 0.57 10.85 15.73
CA MET A 132 -0.61 11.09 16.55
C MET A 132 -0.25 11.35 18.02
N THR A 133 -1.07 12.14 18.71
CA THR A 133 -0.95 12.36 20.16
C THR A 133 -1.79 11.37 20.97
N ASN A 134 -2.91 10.90 20.40
CA ASN A 134 -3.74 9.84 20.99
C ASN A 134 -4.19 8.89 19.87
N SER A 135 -3.34 7.90 19.57
CA SER A 135 -3.55 6.96 18.48
C SER A 135 -4.83 6.14 18.63
N GLU A 136 -5.23 5.77 19.86
CA GLU A 136 -6.46 5.00 20.10
C GLU A 136 -7.72 5.73 19.62
N LYS A 137 -7.76 7.06 19.77
CA LYS A 137 -8.91 7.87 19.32
C LYS A 137 -8.74 8.36 17.88
N GLN A 138 -7.54 8.78 17.51
CA GLN A 138 -7.27 9.46 16.24
C GLN A 138 -7.09 8.48 15.07
N PHE A 139 -6.48 7.31 15.30
CA PHE A 139 -6.22 6.36 14.24
C PHE A 139 -7.50 5.84 13.58
N PRO A 140 -8.57 5.45 14.31
CA PRO A 140 -9.82 5.05 13.66
C PRO A 140 -10.42 6.13 12.75
N MET A 141 -10.35 7.40 13.15
CA MET A 141 -10.86 8.52 12.34
C MET A 141 -10.07 8.68 11.03
N ILE A 142 -8.75 8.65 11.10
CA ILE A 142 -7.86 8.73 9.93
C ILE A 142 -8.00 7.48 9.05
N ARG A 143 -8.04 6.29 9.66
CA ARG A 143 -8.18 5.00 8.98
C ARG A 143 -9.50 4.89 8.21
N GLY A 144 -10.56 5.55 8.68
CA GLY A 144 -11.84 5.64 8.00
C GLY A 144 -11.76 6.24 6.59
N PHE A 145 -10.81 7.16 6.34
CA PHE A 145 -10.56 7.66 4.97
C PHE A 145 -10.04 6.58 4.04
N GLY A 146 -9.37 5.56 4.57
CA GLY A 146 -9.01 4.37 3.79
C GLY A 146 -10.22 3.55 3.35
N THR A 147 -11.28 3.49 4.16
CA THR A 147 -12.55 2.85 3.75
C THR A 147 -13.25 3.64 2.65
N ILE A 148 -13.14 4.97 2.67
CA ILE A 148 -13.67 5.83 1.60
C ILE A 148 -12.87 5.66 0.30
N GLY A 149 -11.57 5.42 0.41
CA GLY A 149 -10.71 5.16 -0.75
C GLY A 149 -10.96 3.82 -1.42
N TRP A 150 -11.33 2.79 -0.66
CA TRP A 150 -11.60 1.44 -1.15
C TRP A 150 -12.85 1.35 -2.03
#